data_AF-A0A8H7VG69-F1
#
_entry.id   AF-A0A8H7VG69-F1
#
_cell.length_a   1.000
_cell.length_b   1.000
_cell.length_c   1.000
_cell.angle_alpha   90.00
_cell.angle_beta   90.00
_cell.angle_gamma   90.00
#
_symmetry.space_group_name_H-M   'P 1'
#
loop_
_entity.id
_entity.type
_entity.pdbx_description
1 polymer ?
#
loop_
_entity_poly.entity_id
_entity_poly.type
_entity_poly.pdbx_seq_one_letter_code
_entity_poly.pdbx_strand_id
1 'polypeptide(L)'
;MATTNNEYKPRSMTAGARNVLRSNDSASLWNCTLSPGWTQEESEILRKALMKFGIGNWAKIIDSGSLPGKTNAQMNLQLQRLLGQQSTAEFASLHIDPKVIGERNSKIQGPDIKRKNNCIVNTGGKLSREELRQRVLKNKEMYELPESSWKDIELPKIEDPMLILEAKKEELRHLKQQLEKVQAKIQQTRKLHPARVEQLQEVVKNEA
;
A
#
# COMPACT_ATOMS: atom_id res chain seq x y z
N MET A 1 1.13 46.14 10.64
CA MET A 1 1.12 45.04 9.66
C MET A 1 2.12 43.99 10.11
N ALA A 2 1.65 42.80 10.48
CA ALA A 2 2.48 41.60 10.63
C ALA A 2 1.54 40.39 10.58
N THR A 3 1.23 39.92 9.38
CA THR A 3 0.53 38.66 9.15
C THR A 3 1.50 37.52 9.40
N THR A 4 1.31 36.80 10.50
CA THR A 4 2.06 35.58 10.82
C THR A 4 1.62 34.47 9.88
N ASN A 5 2.51 34.08 8.95
CA ASN A 5 2.37 32.87 8.14
C ASN A 5 2.40 31.66 9.07
N ASN A 6 1.22 31.17 9.45
CA ASN A 6 1.06 29.92 10.18
C ASN A 6 1.25 28.76 9.20
N GLU A 7 2.50 28.34 9.00
CA GLU A 7 2.84 27.11 8.29
C GLU A 7 2.14 25.93 8.98
N TYR A 8 1.11 25.40 8.33
CA TYR A 8 0.30 24.30 8.83
C TYR A 8 1.15 23.01 8.83
N LYS A 9 1.89 22.76 9.91
CA LYS A 9 2.62 21.50 10.10
C LYS A 9 1.61 20.35 10.26
N PRO A 10 1.76 19.25 9.50
CA PRO A 10 0.86 18.11 9.60
C PRO A 10 0.98 17.50 11.00
N ARG A 11 -0.15 17.45 11.73
CA ARG A 11 -0.22 16.75 13.01
C ARG A 11 -0.45 15.28 12.74
N SER A 12 0.55 14.45 13.05
CA SER A 12 0.35 13.00 13.17
C SER A 12 -0.61 12.72 14.32
N MET A 13 -1.43 11.67 14.22
CA MET A 13 -2.37 11.30 15.28
C MET A 13 -1.64 11.06 16.59
N THR A 14 -2.25 11.45 17.71
CA THR A 14 -1.79 11.10 19.06
C THR A 14 -1.75 9.57 19.18
N ALA A 15 -0.58 9.04 19.55
CA ALA A 15 -0.34 7.61 19.64
C ALA A 15 -1.20 6.99 20.75
N GLY A 16 -2.25 6.26 20.37
CA GLY A 16 -2.94 5.33 21.27
C GLY A 16 -2.19 4.00 21.35
N ALA A 17 -2.42 3.25 22.44
CA ALA A 17 -1.74 2.00 22.79
C ALA A 17 -1.78 0.86 21.74
N ARG A 18 -2.46 1.05 20.59
CA ARG A 18 -2.51 0.11 19.47
C ARG A 18 -1.56 0.45 18.31
N ASN A 19 -0.88 1.59 18.32
CA ASN A 19 0.12 1.92 17.31
C ASN A 19 1.49 1.43 17.76
N VAL A 20 1.80 0.17 17.43
CA VAL A 20 3.19 -0.30 17.42
C VAL A 20 3.95 0.58 16.44
N LEU A 21 4.87 1.39 16.97
CA LEU A 21 5.76 2.25 16.18
C LEU A 21 6.55 1.35 15.24
N ARG A 22 6.19 1.35 13.95
CA ARG A 22 6.95 0.63 12.93
C ARG A 22 8.11 1.52 12.52
N SER A 23 9.27 0.95 12.25
CA SER A 23 10.45 1.71 11.78
C SER A 23 10.20 2.52 10.49
N ASN A 24 9.07 2.28 9.81
CA ASN A 24 8.59 3.05 8.67
C ASN A 24 7.79 4.31 9.04
N ASP A 25 7.49 4.62 10.31
CA ASP A 25 6.52 5.66 10.72
C ASP A 25 7.02 7.12 10.62
N SER A 26 8.16 7.40 9.98
CA SER A 26 8.62 8.79 9.77
C SER A 26 7.84 9.50 8.66
N ALA A 27 7.26 10.68 8.93
CA ALA A 27 6.39 11.41 8.00
C ALA A 27 7.00 11.68 6.61
N SER A 28 8.33 11.84 6.51
CA SER A 28 9.06 12.04 5.24
C SER A 28 9.28 10.75 4.43
N LEU A 29 9.15 9.56 5.04
CA LEU A 29 9.34 8.26 4.39
C LEU A 29 8.10 7.78 3.63
N TRP A 30 6.91 8.30 3.93
CA TRP A 30 5.63 7.75 3.44
C TRP A 30 5.19 8.21 2.04
N ASN A 31 5.81 9.23 1.47
CA ASN A 31 5.45 9.69 0.12
C ASN A 31 5.85 8.69 -0.98
N CYS A 32 6.60 7.64 -0.62
CA CYS A 32 6.96 6.50 -1.45
C CYS A 32 6.85 5.15 -0.69
N THR A 33 6.07 5.06 0.39
CA THR A 33 5.98 3.79 1.15
C THR A 33 5.22 2.74 0.36
N LEU A 34 5.95 1.74 -0.10
CA LEU A 34 5.43 0.48 -0.62
C LEU A 34 4.48 -0.18 0.39
N SER A 35 3.37 -0.74 -0.10
CA SER A 35 2.52 -1.59 0.73
C SER A 35 3.34 -2.78 1.25
N PRO A 36 3.06 -3.31 2.45
CA PRO A 36 3.79 -4.46 2.96
C PRO A 36 3.82 -5.60 1.93
N GLY A 37 5.01 -6.16 1.69
CA GLY A 37 5.20 -7.21 0.69
C GLY A 37 5.22 -6.73 -0.77
N TRP A 38 5.47 -5.44 -1.00
CA TRP A 38 5.75 -4.86 -2.32
C TRP A 38 7.20 -4.46 -2.45
N THR A 39 7.79 -4.71 -3.61
CA THR A 39 9.06 -4.11 -4.03
C THR A 39 8.81 -2.84 -4.87
N GLN A 40 9.84 -2.01 -5.03
CA GLN A 40 9.76 -0.83 -5.90
C GLN A 40 9.47 -1.25 -7.35
N GLU A 41 10.12 -2.32 -7.81
CA GLU A 41 9.93 -2.90 -9.14
C GLU A 41 8.48 -3.33 -9.36
N GLU A 42 7.91 -4.10 -8.42
CA GLU A 42 6.50 -4.50 -8.48
C GLU A 42 5.57 -3.27 -8.52
N SER A 43 5.88 -2.21 -7.76
CA SER A 43 5.10 -0.98 -7.79
C SER A 43 5.20 -0.24 -9.12
N GLU A 44 6.37 -0.23 -9.79
CA GLU A 44 6.50 0.33 -11.13
C GLU A 44 5.78 -0.53 -12.18
N ILE A 45 5.83 -1.86 -12.04
CA ILE A 45 5.09 -2.78 -12.90
C ILE A 45 3.59 -2.51 -12.76
N LEU A 46 3.07 -2.36 -11.52
CA LEU A 46 1.67 -1.99 -11.29
C LEU A 46 1.33 -0.66 -11.96
N ARG A 47 2.16 0.37 -11.79
CA ARG A 47 1.97 1.68 -12.46
C ARG A 47 1.82 1.52 -13.97
N LYS A 48 2.75 0.81 -14.61
CA LYS A 48 2.72 0.54 -16.07
C LYS A 48 1.48 -0.28 -16.47
N ALA A 49 1.11 -1.28 -15.68
CA ALA A 49 -0.04 -2.13 -15.97
C ALA A 49 -1.36 -1.34 -15.87
N LEU A 50 -1.48 -0.43 -14.91
CA LEU A 50 -2.62 0.48 -14.78
C LEU A 50 -2.71 1.46 -15.96
N MET A 51 -1.57 2.01 -16.42
CA MET A 51 -1.52 2.84 -17.62
C MET A 51 -1.96 2.04 -18.86
N LYS A 52 -1.48 0.79 -19.01
CA LYS A 52 -1.77 -0.07 -20.16
C LYS A 52 -3.21 -0.58 -20.20
N PHE A 53 -3.74 -1.06 -19.08
CA PHE A 53 -5.04 -1.73 -19.04
C PHE A 53 -6.17 -0.87 -18.50
N GLY A 54 -5.85 0.27 -17.89
CA GLY A 54 -6.79 1.16 -17.21
C GLY A 54 -6.96 0.82 -15.73
N ILE A 55 -7.23 1.84 -14.92
CA ILE A 55 -7.43 1.68 -13.47
C ILE A 55 -8.70 0.86 -13.19
N GLY A 56 -8.59 -0.14 -12.32
CA GLY A 56 -9.71 -1.01 -11.94
C GLY A 56 -9.87 -2.26 -12.81
N ASN A 57 -9.13 -2.38 -13.92
CA ASN A 57 -9.13 -3.56 -14.79
C ASN A 57 -8.20 -4.66 -14.28
N TRP A 58 -8.44 -5.12 -13.05
CA TRP A 58 -7.56 -6.06 -12.33
C TRP A 58 -7.40 -7.41 -13.02
N ALA A 59 -8.46 -7.92 -13.65
CA ALA A 59 -8.42 -9.20 -14.36
C ALA A 59 -7.35 -9.19 -15.46
N LYS A 60 -7.31 -8.14 -16.31
CA LYS A 60 -6.30 -8.00 -17.36
C LYS A 60 -4.87 -7.90 -16.80
N ILE A 61 -4.71 -7.23 -15.66
CA ILE A 61 -3.40 -7.14 -14.99
C ILE A 61 -2.95 -8.52 -14.50
N ILE A 62 -3.85 -9.31 -13.90
CA ILE A 62 -3.56 -10.68 -13.47
C ILE A 62 -3.24 -11.58 -14.67
N ASP A 63 -4.08 -11.54 -15.71
CA ASP A 63 -3.92 -12.35 -16.92
C ASP A 63 -2.62 -12.03 -17.68
N SER A 64 -2.08 -10.81 -17.51
CA SER A 64 -0.79 -10.44 -18.08
C SER A 64 0.40 -11.16 -17.45
N GLY A 65 0.23 -11.73 -16.25
CA GLY A 65 1.28 -12.45 -15.52
C GLY A 65 2.39 -11.55 -14.96
N SER A 66 2.27 -10.22 -15.03
CA SER A 66 3.33 -9.30 -14.63
C SER A 66 3.48 -9.11 -13.12
N LEU A 67 2.44 -9.47 -12.34
CA LEU A 67 2.40 -9.34 -10.87
C LEU A 67 1.93 -10.64 -10.19
N PRO A 68 2.72 -11.72 -10.28
CA PRO A 68 2.34 -13.02 -9.75
C PRO A 68 2.14 -12.97 -8.23
N GLY A 69 1.07 -13.62 -7.76
CA GLY A 69 0.74 -13.71 -6.34
C GLY A 69 0.20 -12.42 -5.71
N LYS A 70 0.06 -11.32 -6.47
CA LYS A 70 -0.62 -10.11 -5.99
C LYS A 70 -2.13 -10.23 -6.19
N THR A 71 -2.90 -9.97 -5.14
CA THR A 71 -4.37 -9.97 -5.17
C THR A 71 -4.93 -8.61 -5.58
N ASN A 72 -6.18 -8.57 -6.02
CA ASN A 72 -6.90 -7.32 -6.33
C ASN A 72 -6.87 -6.33 -5.16
N ALA A 73 -7.04 -6.82 -3.93
CA ALA A 73 -6.99 -5.99 -2.74
C ALA A 73 -5.59 -5.37 -2.51
N GLN A 74 -4.53 -6.16 -2.69
CA GLN A 74 -3.16 -5.67 -2.57
C GLN A 74 -2.83 -4.63 -3.66
N MET A 75 -3.23 -4.89 -4.90
CA MET A 75 -3.05 -3.93 -6.01
C MET A 75 -3.82 -2.63 -5.77
N ASN A 76 -5.06 -2.70 -5.30
CA ASN A 76 -5.86 -1.52 -5.00
C ASN A 76 -5.26 -0.69 -3.84
N LEU A 77 -4.77 -1.34 -2.78
CA LEU A 77 -4.08 -0.64 -1.69
C LEU A 77 -2.81 0.07 -2.18
N GLN A 78 -2.04 -0.59 -3.05
CA GLN A 78 -0.86 0.04 -3.64
C GLN A 78 -1.23 1.19 -4.58
N LEU A 79 -2.29 1.06 -5.37
CA LEU A 79 -2.82 2.13 -6.20
C LEU A 79 -3.23 3.36 -5.36
N GLN A 80 -3.94 3.18 -4.24
CA GLN A 80 -4.33 4.28 -3.36
C GLN A 80 -3.12 5.09 -2.88
N ARG A 81 -2.00 4.40 -2.59
CA ARG A 81 -0.74 5.04 -2.23
C ARG A 81 -0.10 5.77 -3.40
N LEU A 82 -0.08 5.18 -4.59
CA LEU A 82 0.42 5.84 -5.81
C LEU A 82 -0.36 7.11 -6.13
N LEU A 83 -1.68 7.08 -5.99
CA LEU A 83 -2.55 8.25 -6.21
C LEU A 83 -2.52 9.25 -5.04
N GLY A 84 -2.06 8.85 -3.85
CA GLY A 84 -2.15 9.67 -2.65
C GLY A 84 -3.59 9.92 -2.16
N GLN A 85 -4.57 9.09 -2.55
CA GLN A 85 -5.96 9.17 -2.13
C GLN A 85 -6.62 7.79 -2.01
N GLN A 86 -7.57 7.64 -1.09
CA GLN A 86 -8.24 6.34 -0.87
C GLN A 86 -9.31 6.04 -1.93
N SER A 87 -10.01 7.06 -2.41
CA SER A 87 -11.05 6.90 -3.42
C SER A 87 -10.43 6.75 -4.81
N THR A 88 -10.70 5.64 -5.49
CA THR A 88 -10.17 5.37 -6.85
C THR A 88 -11.25 5.42 -7.93
N ALA A 89 -12.52 5.53 -7.54
CA ALA A 89 -13.68 5.42 -8.43
C ALA A 89 -13.69 6.47 -9.56
N GLU A 90 -13.18 7.67 -9.31
CA GLU A 90 -13.10 8.76 -10.28
C GLU A 90 -12.04 8.56 -11.37
N PHE A 91 -11.25 7.49 -11.27
CA PHE A 91 -10.29 7.08 -12.29
C PHE A 91 -10.64 5.74 -12.92
N ALA A 92 -11.79 5.14 -12.58
CA ALA A 92 -12.17 3.84 -13.08
C ALA A 92 -12.16 3.79 -14.62
N SER A 93 -11.52 2.76 -15.16
CA SER A 93 -11.32 2.50 -16.60
C SER A 93 -10.46 3.51 -17.35
N LEU A 94 -9.88 4.52 -16.67
CA LEU A 94 -9.01 5.49 -17.34
C LEU A 94 -7.57 4.98 -17.43
N HIS A 95 -6.93 5.26 -18.57
CA HIS A 95 -5.51 4.98 -18.83
C HIS A 95 -4.66 6.18 -18.40
N ILE A 96 -4.40 6.29 -17.10
CA ILE A 96 -3.66 7.43 -16.52
C ILE A 96 -2.39 6.95 -15.83
N ASP A 97 -1.40 7.84 -15.68
CA ASP A 97 -0.27 7.62 -14.79
C ASP A 97 -0.64 7.99 -13.34
N PRO A 98 -0.76 7.02 -12.42
CA PRO A 98 -1.14 7.28 -11.03
C PRO A 98 -0.17 8.21 -10.30
N LYS A 99 1.13 8.23 -10.65
CA LYS A 99 2.12 9.05 -9.94
C LYS A 99 1.91 10.54 -10.17
N VAL A 100 1.48 10.93 -11.37
CA VAL A 100 1.15 12.34 -11.68
C VAL A 100 0.05 12.85 -10.74
N ILE A 101 -0.95 12.02 -10.49
CA ILE A 101 -2.02 12.31 -9.53
C ILE A 101 -1.48 12.34 -8.10
N GLY A 102 -0.64 11.37 -7.73
CA GLY A 102 0.03 11.34 -6.43
C GLY A 102 0.82 12.60 -6.12
N GLU A 103 1.62 13.07 -7.07
CA GLU A 103 2.39 14.31 -6.95
C GLU A 103 1.49 15.53 -6.75
N ARG A 104 0.41 15.64 -7.53
CA ARG A 104 -0.60 16.68 -7.34
C ARG A 104 -1.22 16.59 -5.94
N ASN A 105 -1.68 15.41 -5.55
CA ASN A 105 -2.34 15.17 -4.28
C ASN A 105 -1.43 15.39 -3.07
N SER A 106 -0.11 15.20 -3.22
CA SER A 106 0.87 15.51 -2.17
C SER A 106 0.92 17.00 -1.82
N LYS A 107 0.66 17.87 -2.81
CA LYS A 107 0.69 19.33 -2.67
C LYS A 107 -0.63 19.90 -2.14
N ILE A 108 -1.71 19.12 -2.14
CA ILE A 108 -3.00 19.56 -1.60
C ILE A 108 -2.94 19.63 -0.08
N GLN A 109 -3.08 20.84 0.44
CA GLN A 109 -3.13 21.15 1.87
C GLN A 109 -4.36 22.04 2.14
N GLY A 110 -4.92 21.97 3.34
CA GLY A 110 -6.05 22.82 3.73
C GLY A 110 -6.77 22.32 4.98
N PRO A 111 -7.54 23.18 5.65
CA PRO A 111 -8.27 22.83 6.87
C PRO A 111 -9.33 21.73 6.65
N ASP A 112 -9.89 21.64 5.44
CA ASP A 112 -10.92 20.65 5.10
C ASP A 112 -10.34 19.31 4.60
N ILE A 113 -9.03 19.24 4.39
CA ILE A 113 -8.36 18.06 3.84
C ILE A 113 -7.96 17.13 4.98
N LYS A 114 -8.67 16.00 5.10
CA LYS A 114 -8.29 14.93 6.03
C LYS A 114 -7.48 13.86 5.33
N ARG A 115 -6.48 13.33 6.03
CA ARG A 115 -5.63 12.23 5.56
C ARG A 115 -5.70 11.06 6.52
N LYS A 116 -5.70 9.84 5.98
CA LYS A 116 -5.55 8.59 6.74
C LYS A 116 -4.50 7.75 6.03
N ASN A 117 -3.43 7.39 6.76
CA ASN A 117 -2.24 6.76 6.18
C ASN A 117 -1.67 7.59 5.02
N ASN A 118 -1.59 8.92 5.20
CA ASN A 118 -1.17 9.94 4.22
C ASN A 118 -1.98 10.03 2.91
N CYS A 119 -2.96 9.17 2.68
CA CYS A 119 -3.90 9.28 1.59
C CYS A 119 -5.02 10.25 1.94
N ILE A 120 -5.41 11.12 0.99
CA ILE A 120 -6.60 11.96 1.11
C ILE A 120 -7.83 11.06 1.26
N VAL A 121 -8.65 11.32 2.27
CA VAL A 121 -9.92 10.62 2.50
C VAL A 121 -11.09 11.49 2.11
N ASN A 122 -12.14 10.88 1.56
CA ASN A 122 -13.41 11.57 1.36
C ASN A 122 -14.06 11.81 2.73
N THR A 123 -14.27 13.07 3.06
CA THR A 123 -14.92 13.51 4.30
C THR A 123 -16.39 13.87 4.12
N GLY A 124 -16.86 13.93 2.87
CA GLY A 124 -18.23 14.23 2.50
C GLY A 124 -19.12 12.99 2.40
N GLY A 125 -20.39 13.23 2.03
CA GLY A 125 -21.36 12.18 1.76
C GLY A 125 -20.97 11.28 0.59
N LYS A 126 -21.73 10.21 0.39
CA LYS A 126 -21.59 9.32 -0.77
C LYS A 126 -21.80 10.14 -2.04
N LEU A 127 -20.82 10.11 -2.94
CA LEU A 127 -20.93 10.78 -4.23
C LEU A 127 -22.12 10.23 -5.01
N SER A 128 -22.90 11.11 -5.62
CA SER A 128 -23.94 10.68 -6.56
C SER A 128 -23.30 10.09 -7.82
N ARG A 129 -24.09 9.29 -8.55
CA ARG A 129 -23.64 8.68 -9.81
C ARG A 129 -23.29 9.74 -10.86
N GLU A 130 -24.01 10.85 -10.88
CA GLU A 130 -23.79 11.91 -11.86
C GLU A 130 -22.52 12.70 -11.54
N GLU A 131 -22.30 13.08 -10.28
CA GLU A 131 -21.04 13.73 -9.87
C GLU A 131 -19.82 12.83 -10.15
N LEU A 132 -19.97 11.52 -9.94
CA LEU A 132 -18.90 10.57 -10.27
C LEU A 132 -18.60 10.57 -11.77
N ARG A 133 -19.64 10.54 -12.61
CA ARG A 133 -19.50 10.61 -14.08
C ARG A 133 -18.79 11.91 -14.49
N GLN A 134 -19.19 13.05 -13.93
CA GLN A 134 -18.57 14.34 -14.22
C GLN A 134 -17.08 14.37 -13.82
N ARG A 135 -16.73 13.79 -12.65
CA ARG A 135 -15.33 13.66 -12.24
C ARG A 135 -14.52 12.76 -13.16
N VAL A 136 -15.09 11.63 -13.58
CA VAL A 136 -14.44 10.72 -14.53
C VAL A 136 -14.18 11.43 -15.86
N LEU A 137 -15.17 12.15 -16.40
CA LEU A 137 -15.00 12.91 -17.65
C LEU A 137 -13.91 13.99 -17.52
N LYS A 138 -13.94 14.76 -16.43
CA LYS A 138 -12.92 15.78 -16.17
C LYS A 138 -11.52 15.18 -16.02
N ASN A 139 -11.40 14.05 -15.33
CA ASN A 139 -10.12 13.36 -15.18
C ASN A 139 -9.64 12.76 -16.50
N LYS A 140 -10.57 12.28 -17.34
CA LYS A 140 -10.28 11.79 -18.68
C LYS A 140 -9.65 12.88 -19.54
N GLU A 141 -10.29 14.04 -19.62
CA GLU A 141 -9.78 15.19 -20.38
C GLU A 141 -8.40 15.67 -19.90
N MET A 142 -8.16 15.64 -18.59
CA MET A 142 -6.95 16.20 -17.98
C MET A 142 -5.77 15.23 -17.97
N TYR A 143 -6.01 13.92 -17.87
CA TYR A 143 -4.97 12.94 -17.50
C TYR A 143 -4.93 11.68 -18.36
N GLU A 144 -5.92 11.44 -19.23
CA GLU A 144 -5.91 10.24 -20.07
C GLU A 144 -4.72 10.27 -21.03
N LEU A 145 -3.97 9.18 -21.04
CA LEU A 145 -2.84 9.00 -21.92
C LEU A 145 -3.34 8.73 -23.35
N PRO A 146 -2.65 9.24 -24.37
CA PRO A 146 -2.93 8.89 -25.76
C PRO A 146 -2.91 7.38 -25.97
N GLU A 147 -3.75 6.90 -26.88
CA GLU A 147 -3.88 5.47 -27.18
C GLU A 147 -2.57 4.83 -27.64
N SER A 148 -1.77 5.55 -28.42
CA SER A 148 -0.41 5.12 -28.79
C SER A 148 0.46 4.87 -27.56
N SER A 149 0.51 5.84 -26.65
CA SER A 149 1.40 5.82 -25.48
C SER A 149 1.17 4.63 -24.56
N TRP A 150 -0.09 4.25 -24.31
CA TRP A 150 -0.37 3.13 -23.41
C TRP A 150 -0.38 1.77 -24.09
N LYS A 151 -0.65 1.69 -25.40
CA LYS A 151 -0.56 0.43 -26.15
C LYS A 151 0.86 -0.09 -26.20
N ASP A 152 1.82 0.81 -26.39
CA ASP A 152 3.25 0.50 -26.53
C ASP A 152 3.92 0.12 -25.20
N ILE A 153 3.21 0.23 -24.06
CA ILE A 153 3.76 -0.18 -22.76
C ILE A 153 3.98 -1.68 -22.74
N GLU A 154 5.23 -2.11 -22.66
CA GLU A 154 5.58 -3.50 -22.44
C GLU A 154 5.66 -3.80 -20.94
N LEU A 155 5.03 -4.90 -20.53
CA LEU A 155 5.07 -5.40 -19.17
C LEU A 155 6.01 -6.61 -19.12
N PRO A 156 6.90 -6.68 -18.12
CA PRO A 156 7.72 -7.87 -17.93
C PRO A 156 6.81 -9.05 -17.64
N LYS A 157 6.89 -10.09 -18.47
CA LYS A 157 6.23 -11.36 -18.19
C LYS A 157 7.20 -12.18 -17.36
N ILE A 158 6.72 -12.67 -16.22
CA ILE A 158 7.47 -13.70 -15.50
C ILE A 158 7.07 -15.01 -16.15
N GLU A 159 7.89 -15.44 -17.12
CA GLU A 159 7.55 -16.50 -18.06
C GLU A 159 7.53 -17.90 -17.42
N ASP A 160 8.17 -18.08 -16.27
CA ASP A 160 8.28 -19.41 -15.67
C ASP A 160 7.67 -19.48 -14.25
N PRO A 161 6.46 -20.04 -14.11
CA PRO A 161 5.87 -20.39 -12.82
C PRO A 161 6.78 -21.23 -11.92
N MET A 162 7.70 -22.02 -12.49
CA MET A 162 8.66 -22.82 -11.73
C MET A 162 9.67 -21.95 -10.98
N LEU A 163 10.12 -20.83 -11.56
CA LEU A 163 11.03 -19.90 -10.89
C LEU A 163 10.38 -19.27 -9.65
N ILE A 164 9.10 -18.89 -9.75
CA ILE A 164 8.33 -18.37 -8.60
C ILE A 164 8.19 -19.45 -7.53
N LEU A 165 7.85 -20.68 -7.93
CA LEU A 165 7.71 -21.80 -7.02
C LEU A 165 9.03 -22.11 -6.29
N GLU A 166 10.15 -22.07 -7.00
CA GLU A 166 11.48 -22.32 -6.45
C GLU A 166 11.90 -21.23 -5.47
N ALA A 167 11.70 -19.95 -5.82
CA ALA A 167 11.92 -18.83 -4.92
C ALA A 167 11.08 -18.96 -3.64
N LYS A 168 9.82 -19.39 -3.75
CA LYS A 168 8.94 -19.64 -2.59
C LYS A 168 9.39 -20.82 -1.74
N LYS A 169 9.91 -21.89 -2.35
CA LYS A 169 10.51 -23.01 -1.62
C LYS A 169 11.75 -22.56 -0.85
N GLU A 170 12.57 -21.69 -1.42
CA GLU A 170 13.75 -21.13 -0.75
C GLU A 170 13.39 -20.21 0.42
N GLU A 171 12.42 -19.31 0.22
CA GLU A 171 11.86 -18.48 1.28
C GLU A 171 11.32 -19.33 2.44
N LEU A 172 10.60 -20.41 2.13
CA LEU A 172 10.10 -21.37 3.13
C LEU A 172 11.25 -22.04 3.91
N ARG A 173 12.33 -22.44 3.24
CA ARG A 173 13.52 -23.00 3.90
C ARG A 173 14.13 -21.99 4.86
N HIS A 174 14.29 -20.75 4.42
CA HIS A 174 14.84 -19.68 5.25
C HIS A 174 13.98 -19.40 6.49
N LEU A 175 12.67 -19.27 6.32
CA LEU A 175 11.73 -19.05 7.43
C LEU A 175 11.74 -20.19 8.44
N LYS A 176 11.84 -21.45 7.98
CA LYS A 176 11.99 -22.61 8.86
C LYS A 176 13.25 -22.52 9.72
N GLN A 177 14.38 -22.13 9.14
CA GLN A 177 15.63 -21.94 9.90
C GLN A 177 15.52 -20.79 10.92
N GLN A 178 14.88 -19.68 10.56
CA GLN A 178 14.64 -18.59 11.51
C GLN A 178 13.73 -19.04 12.66
N LEU A 179 12.66 -19.78 12.35
CA LEU A 179 11.75 -20.33 13.35
C LEU A 179 12.49 -21.24 14.33
N GLU A 180 13.34 -22.13 13.83
CA GLU A 180 14.15 -23.02 14.66
C GLU A 180 15.06 -22.25 15.62
N LYS A 181 15.74 -21.19 15.13
CA LYS A 181 16.55 -20.30 15.98
C LYS A 181 15.73 -19.62 17.08
N VAL A 182 14.54 -19.16 16.76
CA VAL A 182 13.63 -18.53 17.74
C VAL A 182 13.16 -19.57 18.76
N GLN A 183 12.79 -20.78 18.32
CA GLN A 183 12.39 -21.87 19.21
C GLN A 183 13.52 -22.28 20.15
N ALA A 184 14.76 -22.37 19.67
CA ALA A 184 15.93 -22.65 20.50
C ALA A 184 16.14 -21.57 21.56
N LYS A 185 16.02 -20.29 21.19
CA LYS A 185 16.08 -19.18 22.16
C LYS A 185 14.97 -19.28 23.21
N ILE A 186 13.73 -19.58 22.81
CA ILE A 186 12.62 -19.77 23.74
C ILE A 186 12.94 -20.90 24.73
N GLN A 187 13.44 -22.04 24.25
CA GLN A 187 13.80 -23.17 25.12
C GLN A 187 14.95 -22.82 26.07
N GLN A 188 15.98 -22.11 25.60
CA GLN A 188 17.09 -21.66 26.44
C GLN A 188 16.60 -20.71 27.54
N THR A 189 15.77 -19.72 27.20
CA THR A 189 15.20 -18.79 28.18
C THR A 189 14.33 -19.52 29.21
N ARG A 190 13.54 -20.53 28.78
CA ARG A 190 12.75 -21.38 29.70
C ARG A 190 13.64 -22.14 30.69
N LYS A 191 14.78 -22.68 30.23
CA LYS A 191 15.74 -23.37 31.10
C LYS A 191 16.45 -22.44 32.07
N LEU A 192 16.76 -21.20 31.65
CA LEU A 192 17.44 -20.21 32.48
C LEU A 192 16.53 -19.61 33.57
N HIS A 193 15.22 -19.53 33.32
CA HIS A 193 14.26 -18.89 34.24
C HIS A 193 13.05 -19.77 34.55
N PRO A 194 13.23 -20.98 35.13
CA PRO A 194 12.14 -21.91 35.36
C PRO A 194 11.06 -21.33 36.29
N ALA A 195 11.45 -20.68 37.39
CA ALA A 195 10.51 -20.07 38.34
C ALA A 195 9.65 -18.93 37.73
N ARG A 196 10.22 -18.14 36.80
CA ARG A 196 9.48 -17.08 36.08
C ARG A 196 8.45 -17.69 35.12
N VAL A 197 8.79 -18.81 34.50
CA VAL A 197 7.89 -19.53 33.57
C VAL A 197 6.72 -20.15 34.33
N GLU A 198 6.96 -20.78 35.48
CA GLU A 198 5.90 -21.31 36.36
C GLU A 198 4.96 -20.20 36.82
N GLN A 199 5.48 -19.07 37.30
CA GLN A 199 4.68 -17.92 37.69
C GLN A 199 3.79 -17.40 36.53
N LEU A 200 4.33 -17.32 35.31
CA LEU A 200 3.56 -16.90 34.14
C LEU A 200 2.49 -17.93 33.74
N GLN A 201 2.77 -19.23 33.89
CA GLN A 201 1.82 -20.29 33.60
C GLN A 201 0.66 -20.32 34.60
N GLU A 202 0.90 -20.02 35.86
CA GLU A 202 -0.16 -19.85 36.87
C GLU A 202 -1.03 -18.63 36.60
N VAL A 203 -0.43 -17.48 36.24
CA VAL A 203 -1.20 -16.27 35.88
C VAL A 203 -2.13 -16.54 34.70
N VAL A 204 -1.65 -17.17 33.63
CA VAL A 204 -2.47 -17.50 32.45
C VAL A 204 -3.58 -18.50 32.78
N LYS A 205 -3.35 -19.45 33.70
CA LYS A 205 -4.38 -20.39 34.17
C LYS A 205 -5.46 -19.73 35.02
N ASN A 206 -5.11 -18.68 35.76
CA ASN A 206 -6.04 -17.97 36.62
C ASN A 206 -6.84 -16.88 35.87
N GLU A 207 -6.41 -16.51 34.65
CA GLU A 207 -7.10 -15.55 33.77
C GLU A 207 -7.99 -16.20 32.68
N ALA A 208 -7.95 -17.53 32.54
CA ALA A 208 -8.77 -18.31 31.60
C ALA A 208 -9.96 -18.97 32.30
#